data_AF-A0A382EB48-F1
#
_entry.id   AF-A0A382EB48-F1
#
_cell.length_a   1.000
_cell.length_b   1.000
_cell.length_c   1.000
_cell.angle_alpha   90.00
_cell.angle_beta   90.00
_cell.angle_gamma   90.00
#
_symmetry.space_group_name_H-M   'P 1'
#
loop_
_entity.id
_entity.type
_entity.pdbx_description
1 polymer ?
#
loop_
_entity_poly.entity_id
_entity_poly.type
_entity_poly.pdbx_seq_one_letter_code
_entity_poly.pdbx_strand_id
1 'polypeptide(L)'
;MRRLWLLALSCLLLSCGESPDSGRTTIVVIPKGTTHEFWKSIHAGARRAATDLDVDIIWKGPLKEDDREAQIAVVENFISRGVSGIVLAPLDDAALRVPVLNATRSGIPVIIIDSGLQSDDYISFVATDNYQGGRMAGQEMARRLEGRGRIVMLRYQEGSASTMKREQGFLDAIAESPDIVVVSDNQHGGATTESAYAASENLLAPLQTQDGTLTIDGIFCP
;
A
#
# COMPACT_ATOMS: atom_id res chain seq x y z
N MET A 1 -25.90 -75.17 -45.06
CA MET A 1 -26.56 -74.13 -44.22
C MET A 1 -25.88 -74.10 -42.85
N ARG A 2 -25.06 -73.08 -42.57
CA ARG A 2 -24.69 -72.64 -41.21
C ARG A 2 -23.89 -71.33 -41.33
N ARG A 3 -24.54 -70.21 -41.00
CA ARG A 3 -23.96 -68.87 -40.97
C ARG A 3 -23.24 -68.70 -39.63
N LEU A 4 -21.93 -68.46 -39.62
CA LEU A 4 -21.21 -67.95 -38.46
C LEU A 4 -21.35 -66.42 -38.44
N TRP A 5 -21.95 -65.89 -37.38
CA TRP A 5 -21.94 -64.46 -37.06
C TRP A 5 -20.82 -64.24 -36.03
N LEU A 6 -19.82 -63.43 -36.40
CA LEU A 6 -18.83 -62.88 -35.48
C LEU A 6 -19.46 -61.66 -34.79
N LEU A 7 -19.75 -61.78 -33.49
CA LEU A 7 -20.03 -60.63 -32.63
C LEU A 7 -18.71 -59.95 -32.28
N ALA A 8 -18.53 -58.72 -32.76
CA ALA A 8 -17.50 -57.80 -32.30
C ALA A 8 -17.90 -57.24 -30.93
N LEU A 9 -17.11 -57.55 -29.90
CA LEU A 9 -17.27 -57.05 -28.54
C LEU A 9 -16.62 -55.65 -28.48
N SER A 10 -17.42 -54.59 -28.58
CA SER A 10 -16.97 -53.22 -28.41
C SER A 10 -16.70 -52.92 -26.94
N CYS A 11 -15.42 -52.93 -26.54
CA CYS A 11 -14.95 -52.39 -25.28
C CYS A 11 -15.21 -50.87 -25.24
N LEU A 12 -16.25 -50.45 -24.53
CA LEU A 12 -16.44 -49.08 -24.08
C LEU A 12 -15.36 -48.78 -23.03
N LEU A 13 -14.28 -48.16 -23.48
CA LEU A 13 -13.32 -47.48 -22.60
C LEU A 13 -14.07 -46.28 -21.99
N LEU A 14 -14.49 -46.44 -20.73
CA LEU A 14 -14.83 -45.31 -19.87
C LEU A 14 -13.55 -44.48 -19.70
N SER A 15 -13.42 -43.46 -20.54
CA SER A 15 -12.49 -42.36 -20.32
C SER A 15 -12.87 -41.72 -18.99
N CYS A 16 -12.12 -42.01 -17.93
CA CYS A 16 -12.12 -41.19 -16.73
C CYS A 16 -11.87 -39.74 -17.19
N GLY A 17 -12.88 -38.89 -17.03
CA GLY A 17 -12.70 -37.46 -17.24
C GLY A 17 -11.61 -37.00 -16.28
N GLU A 18 -10.50 -36.50 -16.82
CA GLU A 18 -9.63 -35.59 -16.09
C GLU A 18 -10.54 -34.50 -15.53
N SER A 19 -10.55 -34.38 -14.20
CA SER A 19 -11.11 -33.21 -13.57
C SER A 19 -10.39 -32.00 -14.16
N PRO A 20 -11.09 -30.90 -14.52
CA PRO A 20 -10.42 -29.71 -14.97
C PRO A 20 -9.36 -29.37 -13.93
N ASP A 21 -8.11 -29.18 -14.37
CA ASP A 21 -7.07 -28.59 -13.54
C ASP A 21 -7.59 -27.23 -13.10
N SER A 22 -8.25 -27.18 -11.94
CA SER A 22 -8.69 -25.95 -11.32
C SER A 22 -7.42 -25.34 -10.78
N GLY A 23 -6.65 -24.70 -11.67
CA GLY A 23 -5.37 -24.11 -11.35
C GLY A 23 -5.45 -23.35 -10.03
N ARG A 24 -4.45 -23.55 -9.17
CA ARG A 24 -4.42 -23.00 -7.82
C ARG A 24 -4.84 -21.53 -7.81
N THR A 25 -5.70 -21.17 -6.86
CA THR A 25 -6.14 -19.79 -6.65
C THR A 25 -4.92 -18.89 -6.58
N THR A 26 -4.81 -17.97 -7.54
CA THR A 26 -3.65 -17.08 -7.67
C THR A 26 -4.05 -15.69 -7.24
N ILE A 27 -3.44 -15.20 -6.17
CA ILE A 27 -3.64 -13.86 -5.62
C ILE A 27 -2.37 -13.05 -5.86
N VAL A 28 -2.49 -11.85 -6.41
CA VAL A 28 -1.35 -10.92 -6.49
C VAL A 28 -1.39 -9.96 -5.30
N VAL A 29 -0.25 -9.77 -4.65
CA VAL A 29 -0.04 -8.73 -3.63
C VAL A 29 0.86 -7.65 -4.23
N ILE A 30 0.31 -6.44 -4.33
CA ILE A 30 0.90 -5.28 -4.98
C ILE A 30 1.21 -4.21 -3.91
N PRO A 31 2.44 -4.18 -3.36
CA PRO A 31 2.85 -3.15 -2.40
C PRO A 31 3.04 -1.79 -3.09
N LYS A 32 3.24 -0.73 -2.30
CA LYS A 32 3.68 0.58 -2.80
C LYS A 32 5.05 0.52 -3.45
N GLY A 33 5.93 -0.33 -2.94
CA GLY A 33 7.28 -0.54 -3.43
C GLY A 33 7.82 -1.87 -2.94
N THR A 34 8.92 -2.33 -3.53
CA THR A 34 9.49 -3.65 -3.21
C THR A 34 10.85 -3.58 -2.51
N THR A 35 11.41 -2.37 -2.37
CA THR A 35 12.73 -2.15 -1.79
C THR A 35 12.67 -1.70 -0.32
N HIS A 36 11.64 -0.96 0.08
CA HIS A 36 11.51 -0.43 1.44
C HIS A 36 11.29 -1.56 2.47
N GLU A 37 11.93 -1.45 3.64
CA GLU A 37 11.96 -2.51 4.64
C GLU A 37 10.59 -2.86 5.22
N PHE A 38 9.70 -1.86 5.32
CA PHE A 38 8.32 -2.02 5.77
C PHE A 38 7.61 -3.19 5.04
N TRP A 39 7.78 -3.28 3.73
CA TRP A 39 7.12 -4.28 2.90
C TRP A 39 7.67 -5.70 3.07
N LYS A 40 8.85 -5.88 3.67
CA LYS A 40 9.39 -7.22 3.95
C LYS A 40 8.51 -7.97 4.96
N SER A 41 8.01 -7.24 5.96
CA SER A 41 7.12 -7.82 6.97
C SER A 41 5.77 -8.23 6.38
N ILE A 42 5.19 -7.38 5.53
CA ILE A 42 3.95 -7.64 4.80
C ILE A 42 4.11 -8.84 3.87
N HIS A 43 5.23 -8.90 3.13
CA HIS A 43 5.53 -10.04 2.26
C HIS A 43 5.69 -11.34 3.05
N ALA A 44 6.34 -11.31 4.22
CA ALA A 44 6.43 -12.49 5.09
C ALA A 44 5.05 -12.97 5.55
N GLY A 45 4.17 -12.05 5.94
CA GLY A 45 2.77 -12.35 6.27
C GLY A 45 1.99 -12.94 5.09
N ALA A 46 2.14 -12.37 3.90
CA ALA A 46 1.54 -12.89 2.68
C ALA A 46 2.03 -14.33 2.38
N ARG A 47 3.34 -14.57 2.43
CA ARG A 47 3.90 -15.92 2.23
C ARG A 47 3.40 -16.95 3.25
N ARG A 48 3.19 -16.52 4.49
CA ARG A 48 2.60 -17.39 5.51
C ARG A 48 1.15 -17.74 5.14
N ALA A 49 0.35 -16.74 4.76
CA ALA A 49 -1.03 -16.96 4.31
C ALA A 49 -1.12 -17.87 3.06
N ALA A 50 -0.19 -17.76 2.12
CA ALA A 50 -0.12 -18.68 0.97
C ALA A 50 -0.02 -20.15 1.40
N THR A 51 0.78 -20.43 2.42
CA THR A 51 0.97 -21.78 2.96
C THR A 51 -0.25 -22.23 3.75
N ASP A 52 -0.76 -21.38 4.64
CA ASP A 52 -1.88 -21.73 5.52
C ASP A 52 -3.20 -21.95 4.76
N LEU A 53 -3.38 -21.29 3.61
CA LEU A 53 -4.59 -21.33 2.79
C LEU A 53 -4.46 -22.14 1.51
N ASP A 54 -3.28 -22.70 1.24
CA ASP A 54 -2.97 -23.46 0.03
C ASP A 54 -3.24 -22.69 -1.29
N VAL A 55 -2.84 -21.41 -1.34
CA VAL A 55 -3.00 -20.52 -2.50
C VAL A 55 -1.66 -20.06 -3.07
N ASP A 56 -1.64 -19.66 -4.33
CA ASP A 56 -0.46 -19.04 -4.93
C ASP A 56 -0.48 -17.54 -4.72
N ILE A 57 0.58 -17.01 -4.09
CA ILE A 57 0.77 -15.57 -3.94
C ILE A 57 1.89 -15.10 -4.85
N ILE A 58 1.55 -14.12 -5.69
CA ILE A 58 2.51 -13.39 -6.51
C ILE A 58 2.78 -12.05 -5.83
N TRP A 59 4.02 -11.85 -5.38
CA TRP A 59 4.46 -10.57 -4.84
C TRP A 59 5.04 -9.72 -5.97
N LYS A 60 4.36 -8.63 -6.35
CA LYS A 60 4.80 -7.78 -7.47
C LYS A 60 4.33 -6.35 -7.30
N GLY A 61 5.25 -5.39 -7.36
CA GLY A 61 4.96 -3.97 -7.39
C GLY A 61 6.10 -3.20 -8.07
N PRO A 62 6.07 -1.86 -8.04
CA PRO A 62 7.19 -1.05 -8.50
C PRO A 62 8.43 -1.24 -7.59
N LEU A 63 9.59 -0.82 -8.09
CA LEU A 63 10.82 -0.87 -7.30
C LEU A 63 10.82 0.21 -6.20
N LYS A 64 10.36 1.41 -6.55
CA LYS A 64 10.31 2.60 -5.71
C LYS A 64 8.88 3.07 -5.50
N GLU A 65 8.65 3.81 -4.42
CA GLU A 65 7.32 4.28 -4.02
C GLU A 65 6.92 5.63 -4.63
N ASP A 66 7.61 6.07 -5.68
CA ASP A 66 7.30 7.26 -6.47
C ASP A 66 6.81 6.92 -7.89
N ASP A 67 6.82 5.64 -8.27
CA ASP A 67 6.51 5.16 -9.62
C ASP A 67 5.06 4.69 -9.74
N ARG A 68 4.14 5.67 -9.76
CA ARG A 68 2.69 5.43 -9.90
C ARG A 68 2.36 4.69 -11.20
N GLU A 69 2.99 5.06 -12.30
CA GLU A 69 2.75 4.47 -13.62
C GLU A 69 3.12 2.98 -13.64
N ALA A 70 4.26 2.60 -13.04
CA ALA A 70 4.62 1.20 -12.91
C ALA A 70 3.62 0.41 -12.03
N GLN A 71 3.11 1.00 -10.94
CA GLN A 71 2.10 0.31 -10.14
C GLN A 71 0.79 0.10 -10.92
N ILE A 72 0.34 1.10 -11.69
CA ILE A 72 -0.82 0.99 -12.58
C ILE A 72 -0.60 -0.15 -13.60
N ALA A 73 0.54 -0.16 -14.28
CA ALA A 73 0.87 -1.19 -15.26
C ALA A 73 0.90 -2.60 -14.65
N VAL A 74 1.36 -2.74 -13.41
CA VAL A 74 1.32 -4.01 -12.68
C VAL A 74 -0.13 -4.46 -12.45
N VAL A 75 -1.01 -3.58 -11.97
CA VAL A 75 -2.43 -3.89 -11.77
C VAL A 75 -3.07 -4.34 -13.09
N GLU A 76 -2.93 -3.56 -14.16
CA GLU A 76 -3.50 -3.86 -15.48
C GLU A 76 -2.99 -5.18 -16.08
N ASN A 77 -1.70 -5.51 -15.84
CA ASN A 77 -1.14 -6.78 -16.26
C ASN A 77 -1.83 -7.96 -15.59
N PHE A 78 -2.08 -7.89 -14.28
CA PHE A 78 -2.73 -8.98 -13.55
C PHE A 78 -4.23 -9.06 -13.81
N ILE A 79 -4.89 -7.93 -14.13
CA ILE A 79 -6.25 -7.95 -14.68
C ILE A 79 -6.27 -8.73 -15.99
N SER A 80 -5.37 -8.42 -16.93
CA SER A 80 -5.29 -9.08 -18.24
C SER A 80 -4.98 -10.58 -18.13
N ARG A 81 -4.23 -10.99 -17.09
CA ARG A 81 -3.91 -12.39 -16.81
C ARG A 81 -5.05 -13.16 -16.13
N GLY A 82 -6.12 -12.49 -15.71
CA GLY A 82 -7.26 -13.13 -15.05
C GLY A 82 -6.91 -13.78 -13.70
N VAL A 83 -6.14 -13.09 -12.85
CA VAL A 83 -5.87 -13.57 -11.48
C VAL A 83 -7.15 -13.72 -10.67
N SER A 84 -7.12 -14.57 -9.65
CA SER A 84 -8.28 -14.81 -8.78
C SER A 84 -8.58 -13.66 -7.82
N GLY A 85 -7.61 -12.79 -7.55
CA GLY A 85 -7.79 -11.62 -6.69
C GLY A 85 -6.55 -10.73 -6.62
N ILE A 86 -6.76 -9.48 -6.20
CA ILE A 86 -5.70 -8.47 -6.04
C ILE A 86 -5.74 -7.94 -4.60
N VAL A 87 -4.58 -7.91 -3.95
CA VAL A 87 -4.35 -7.17 -2.71
C VAL A 87 -3.44 -6.00 -3.07
N LEU A 88 -3.93 -4.76 -2.93
CA LEU A 88 -3.24 -3.56 -3.39
C LEU A 88 -3.00 -2.59 -2.24
N ALA A 89 -1.76 -2.09 -2.12
CA ALA A 89 -1.45 -0.88 -1.37
C ALA A 89 -1.28 0.30 -2.36
N PRO A 90 -2.31 1.15 -2.55
CA PRO A 90 -2.25 2.25 -3.51
C PRO A 90 -1.14 3.23 -3.14
N LEU A 91 -0.28 3.53 -4.12
CA LEU A 91 0.67 4.64 -4.01
C LEU A 91 -0.01 5.99 -3.92
N ASP A 92 -1.08 6.13 -4.71
CA ASP A 92 -1.83 7.36 -4.90
C ASP A 92 -3.33 7.04 -4.87
N ASP A 93 -4.06 7.74 -4.02
CA ASP A 93 -5.45 7.44 -3.70
C ASP A 93 -6.43 7.81 -4.83
N ALA A 94 -6.04 8.73 -5.72
CA ALA A 94 -6.82 9.13 -6.87
C ALA A 94 -6.42 8.35 -8.13
N ALA A 95 -5.11 8.24 -8.41
CA ALA A 95 -4.61 7.65 -9.66
C ALA A 95 -4.96 6.16 -9.79
N LEU A 96 -5.01 5.42 -8.67
CA LEU A 96 -5.32 3.98 -8.67
C LEU A 96 -6.83 3.69 -8.71
N ARG A 97 -7.73 4.69 -8.69
CA ARG A 97 -9.18 4.48 -8.75
C ARG A 97 -9.58 3.71 -10.01
N VAL A 98 -9.11 4.15 -11.17
CA VAL A 98 -9.51 3.58 -12.47
C VAL A 98 -9.00 2.14 -12.64
N PRO A 99 -7.72 1.83 -12.34
CA PRO A 99 -7.25 0.44 -12.34
C PRO A 99 -8.06 -0.50 -11.43
N VAL A 100 -8.42 -0.05 -10.21
CA VAL A 100 -9.23 -0.85 -9.28
C VAL A 100 -10.64 -1.05 -9.81
N LEU A 101 -11.29 -0.01 -10.33
CA LEU A 101 -12.59 -0.12 -11.00
C LEU A 101 -12.55 -1.12 -12.17
N ASN A 102 -11.48 -1.10 -12.96
CA ASN A 102 -11.31 -2.03 -14.08
C ASN A 102 -11.17 -3.47 -13.60
N ALA A 103 -10.40 -3.74 -12.54
CA ALA A 103 -10.30 -5.08 -11.95
C ALA A 103 -11.68 -5.60 -11.50
N THR A 104 -12.43 -4.76 -10.79
CA THR A 104 -13.77 -5.10 -10.29
C THR A 104 -14.75 -5.36 -11.43
N ARG A 105 -14.71 -4.56 -12.51
CA ARG A 105 -15.51 -4.78 -13.72
C ARG A 105 -15.14 -6.06 -14.47
N SER A 106 -13.88 -6.49 -14.38
CA SER A 106 -13.41 -7.77 -14.89
C SER A 106 -13.75 -8.95 -13.96
N GLY A 107 -14.47 -8.72 -12.86
CA GLY A 107 -14.86 -9.76 -11.91
C GLY A 107 -13.74 -10.18 -10.95
N ILE A 108 -12.64 -9.42 -10.87
CA ILE A 108 -11.51 -9.71 -9.99
C ILE A 108 -11.70 -8.93 -8.68
N PRO A 109 -11.85 -9.61 -7.53
CA PRO A 109 -12.00 -8.93 -6.24
C PRO A 109 -10.70 -8.22 -5.85
N VAL A 110 -10.83 -6.99 -5.35
CA VAL A 110 -9.71 -6.16 -4.87
C VAL A 110 -9.84 -5.89 -3.38
N ILE A 111 -8.79 -6.17 -2.61
CA ILE A 111 -8.62 -5.74 -1.22
C ILE A 111 -7.59 -4.61 -1.19
N ILE A 112 -7.93 -3.50 -0.54
CA ILE A 112 -7.00 -2.41 -0.30
C ILE A 112 -6.32 -2.61 1.05
N ILE A 113 -5.01 -2.38 1.11
CA ILE A 113 -4.23 -2.43 2.36
C ILE A 113 -3.37 -1.19 2.54
N ASP A 114 -2.97 -0.90 3.79
CA ASP A 114 -2.02 0.17 4.18
C ASP A 114 -2.48 1.61 3.92
N SER A 115 -2.77 1.94 2.66
CA SER A 115 -3.11 3.27 2.18
C SER A 115 -4.47 3.25 1.50
N GLY A 116 -5.28 4.28 1.75
CA GLY A 116 -6.64 4.36 1.23
C GLY A 116 -6.68 4.60 -0.29
N LEU A 117 -7.89 4.45 -0.83
CA LEU A 117 -8.24 4.77 -2.21
C LEU A 117 -9.51 5.63 -2.20
N GLN A 118 -9.62 6.61 -3.09
CA GLN A 118 -10.80 7.47 -3.20
C GLN A 118 -11.93 6.79 -3.99
N SER A 119 -12.27 5.55 -3.68
CA SER A 119 -13.32 4.76 -4.33
C SER A 119 -13.87 3.73 -3.34
N ASP A 120 -15.03 3.15 -3.65
CA ASP A 120 -15.62 2.02 -2.91
C ASP A 120 -15.66 0.74 -3.78
N ASP A 121 -14.95 0.71 -4.92
CA ASP A 121 -14.95 -0.40 -5.89
C ASP A 121 -14.12 -1.61 -5.40
N TYR A 122 -13.82 -1.70 -4.11
CA TYR A 122 -13.06 -2.79 -3.49
C TYR A 122 -13.88 -3.50 -2.40
N ILE A 123 -13.50 -4.72 -2.03
CA ILE A 123 -14.29 -5.54 -1.10
C ILE A 123 -13.98 -5.25 0.37
N SER A 124 -12.78 -4.78 0.68
CA SER A 124 -12.34 -4.47 2.04
C SER A 124 -11.14 -3.55 2.04
N PHE A 125 -10.98 -2.77 3.11
CA PHE A 125 -9.81 -1.95 3.39
C PHE A 125 -9.20 -2.35 4.74
N VAL A 126 -7.92 -2.74 4.75
CA VAL A 126 -7.19 -3.16 5.96
C VAL A 126 -5.97 -2.27 6.16
N ALA A 127 -6.02 -1.37 7.15
CA ALA A 127 -4.94 -0.44 7.41
C ALA A 127 -4.84 -0.05 8.88
N THR A 128 -3.70 0.53 9.22
CA THR A 128 -3.54 1.32 10.44
C THR A 128 -4.54 2.48 10.44
N ASP A 129 -5.11 2.80 11.60
CA ASP A 129 -5.82 4.06 11.79
C ASP A 129 -4.80 5.21 11.80
N ASN A 130 -4.52 5.70 10.60
CA ASN A 130 -3.49 6.71 10.38
C ASN A 130 -3.83 8.05 11.03
N TYR A 131 -5.11 8.44 11.02
CA TYR A 131 -5.55 9.66 11.68
C TYR A 131 -5.30 9.57 13.19
N GLN A 132 -5.74 8.48 13.82
CA GLN A 132 -5.50 8.27 15.24
C GLN A 132 -4.01 8.14 15.57
N GLY A 133 -3.22 7.50 14.72
CA GLY A 133 -1.76 7.46 14.86
C GLY A 133 -1.12 8.85 14.83
N GLY A 134 -1.59 9.72 13.93
CA GLY A 134 -1.19 11.13 13.88
C GLY A 134 -1.58 11.88 15.15
N ARG A 135 -2.83 11.72 15.60
CA ARG A 135 -3.32 12.31 16.85
C ARG A 135 -2.45 11.93 18.04
N MET A 136 -2.11 10.65 18.18
CA MET A 136 -1.23 10.14 19.24
C MET A 136 0.17 10.77 19.16
N ALA A 137 0.74 10.93 17.96
CA ALA A 137 2.03 11.56 17.77
C ALA A 137 2.01 13.06 18.15
N GLY A 138 0.96 13.78 17.76
CA GLY A 138 0.78 15.20 18.11
C GLY A 138 0.61 15.41 19.62
N GLN A 139 -0.19 14.55 20.27
CA GLN A 139 -0.36 14.56 21.73
C GLN A 139 0.95 14.29 22.47
N GLU A 140 1.74 13.31 22.02
CA GLU A 140 3.03 13.02 22.62
C GLU A 140 4.03 14.16 22.40
N MET A 141 4.04 14.79 21.22
CA MET A 141 4.88 15.96 20.97
C MET A 141 4.49 17.13 21.88
N ALA A 142 3.20 17.46 21.98
CA ALA A 142 2.73 18.52 22.87
C ALA A 142 3.09 18.25 24.33
N ARG A 143 2.96 16.99 24.78
CA ARG A 143 3.35 16.58 26.14
C ARG A 143 4.85 16.75 26.39
N ARG A 144 5.71 16.38 25.43
CA ARG A 144 7.17 16.51 25.52
C ARG A 144 7.63 17.97 25.55
N LEU A 145 6.89 18.83 24.84
CA LEU A 145 7.13 20.26 24.75
C LEU A 145 6.44 21.07 25.86
N GLU A 146 5.80 20.40 26.82
CA GLU A 146 5.04 21.04 27.90
C GLU A 146 4.02 22.07 27.37
N GLY A 147 3.43 21.78 26.22
CA GLY A 147 2.40 22.60 25.57
C GLY A 147 2.91 23.83 24.81
N ARG A 148 4.23 24.05 24.68
CA ARG A 148 4.79 25.23 24.00
C ARG A 148 6.03 24.91 23.17
N GLY A 149 6.26 25.64 22.08
CA GLY A 149 7.50 25.53 21.31
C GLY A 149 7.28 25.70 19.83
N ARG A 150 8.32 25.43 19.05
CA ARG A 150 8.33 25.59 17.60
C ARG A 150 8.61 24.25 16.95
N ILE A 151 7.77 23.83 16.02
CA ILE A 151 7.92 22.52 15.39
C ILE A 151 7.87 22.63 13.87
N VAL A 152 8.35 21.60 13.19
CA VAL A 152 8.13 21.41 11.76
C VAL A 152 7.58 20.02 11.48
N MET A 153 6.85 19.90 10.37
CA MET A 153 6.45 18.63 9.79
C MET A 153 7.10 18.47 8.42
N LEU A 154 7.81 17.35 8.22
CA LEU A 154 8.32 16.93 6.92
C LEU A 154 7.39 15.84 6.39
N ARG A 155 6.56 16.18 5.40
CA ARG A 155 5.58 15.24 4.82
C ARG A 155 6.25 14.18 3.97
N TYR A 156 5.54 13.08 3.72
CA TYR A 156 6.03 12.02 2.85
C TYR A 156 5.89 12.40 1.38
N GLN A 157 4.70 12.22 0.81
CA GLN A 157 4.37 12.57 -0.57
C GLN A 157 2.87 12.83 -0.72
N GLU A 158 2.52 13.72 -1.64
CA GLU A 158 1.13 13.98 -1.99
C GLU A 158 0.49 12.76 -2.68
N GLY A 159 -0.79 12.55 -2.40
CA GLY A 159 -1.57 11.40 -2.90
C GLY A 159 -1.48 10.14 -2.02
N SER A 160 -0.50 10.05 -1.11
CA SER A 160 -0.41 8.95 -0.16
C SER A 160 -1.43 9.11 0.96
N ALA A 161 -2.63 8.52 0.80
CA ALA A 161 -3.73 8.64 1.75
C ALA A 161 -3.36 8.24 3.20
N SER A 162 -2.49 7.25 3.39
CA SER A 162 -2.04 6.87 4.74
C SER A 162 -1.32 8.01 5.45
N THR A 163 -0.34 8.63 4.81
CA THR A 163 0.45 9.71 5.41
C THR A 163 -0.34 11.00 5.48
N MET A 164 -1.15 11.35 4.47
CA MET A 164 -2.02 12.53 4.53
C MET A 164 -3.00 12.48 5.72
N LYS A 165 -3.57 11.30 6.02
CA LYS A 165 -4.42 11.14 7.22
C LYS A 165 -3.63 11.30 8.53
N ARG A 166 -2.40 10.79 8.57
CA ARG A 166 -1.51 10.87 9.73
C ARG A 166 -1.03 12.30 9.98
N GLU A 167 -0.70 13.02 8.91
CA GLU A 167 -0.39 14.45 8.92
C GLU A 167 -1.56 15.25 9.48
N GLN A 168 -2.79 15.01 8.99
CA GLN A 168 -3.97 15.70 9.49
C GLN A 168 -4.22 15.42 10.98
N GLY A 169 -4.14 14.16 11.41
CA GLY A 169 -4.32 13.80 12.80
C GLY A 169 -3.29 14.45 13.73
N PHE A 170 -2.04 14.56 13.27
CA PHE A 170 -0.99 15.26 13.99
C PHE A 170 -1.30 16.76 14.13
N LEU A 171 -1.63 17.43 13.03
CA LEU A 171 -1.94 18.86 13.03
C LEU A 171 -3.16 19.18 13.90
N ASP A 172 -4.21 18.35 13.85
CA ASP A 172 -5.40 18.52 14.69
C ASP A 172 -5.08 18.41 16.19
N ALA A 173 -4.19 17.49 16.57
CA ALA A 173 -3.76 17.36 17.97
C ALA A 173 -2.87 18.52 18.42
N ILE A 174 -2.00 19.03 17.55
CA ILE A 174 -1.17 20.21 17.85
C ILE A 174 -2.03 21.47 18.00
N ALA A 175 -3.11 21.62 17.22
CA ALA A 175 -4.01 22.76 17.32
C ALA A 175 -4.69 22.89 18.70
N GLU A 176 -4.73 21.83 19.51
CA GLU A 176 -5.21 21.84 20.89
C GLU A 176 -4.22 22.51 21.87
N SER A 177 -2.97 22.78 21.44
CA SER A 177 -1.90 23.45 22.19
C SER A 177 -1.47 24.74 21.48
N PRO A 178 -2.14 25.88 21.70
CA PRO A 178 -1.96 27.10 20.90
C PRO A 178 -0.58 27.75 21.03
N ASP A 179 0.18 27.42 22.09
CA ASP A 179 1.55 27.90 22.30
C ASP A 179 2.60 27.07 21.54
N ILE A 180 2.17 26.02 20.80
CA ILE A 180 3.02 25.31 19.83
C ILE A 180 2.81 25.93 18.45
N VAL A 181 3.90 26.43 17.88
CA VAL A 181 3.94 27.06 16.56
C VAL A 181 4.48 26.06 15.54
N VAL A 182 3.64 25.70 14.57
CA VAL A 182 4.08 24.97 13.38
C VAL A 182 4.76 25.95 12.42
N VAL A 183 6.09 25.86 12.32
CA VAL A 183 6.92 26.78 11.53
C VAL A 183 6.89 26.43 10.04
N SER A 184 6.76 25.14 9.73
CA SER A 184 6.60 24.64 8.36
C SER A 184 5.93 23.28 8.40
N ASP A 185 4.98 23.08 7.49
CA ASP A 185 4.26 21.83 7.31
C ASP A 185 4.02 21.51 5.83
N ASN A 186 4.77 22.12 4.90
CA ASN A 186 4.48 22.03 3.45
C ASN A 186 5.62 21.42 2.62
N GLN A 187 6.70 20.98 3.27
CA GLN A 187 7.82 20.31 2.60
C GLN A 187 7.58 18.81 2.53
N HIS A 188 7.99 18.19 1.42
CA HIS A 188 7.84 16.76 1.17
C HIS A 188 9.21 16.10 1.00
N GLY A 189 9.46 15.04 1.79
CA GLY A 189 10.66 14.23 1.71
C GLY A 189 10.70 13.28 0.53
N GLY A 190 9.54 12.87 0.01
CA GLY A 190 9.45 11.89 -1.08
C GLY A 190 9.82 10.46 -0.66
N ALA A 191 9.89 9.59 -1.66
CA ALA A 191 10.00 8.14 -1.50
C ALA A 191 11.43 7.59 -1.31
N THR A 192 12.48 8.42 -1.43
CA THR A 192 13.86 7.94 -1.35
C THR A 192 14.65 8.63 -0.25
N THR A 193 15.71 7.96 0.22
CA THR A 193 16.63 8.52 1.20
C THR A 193 17.26 9.82 0.71
N GLU A 194 17.62 9.89 -0.58
CA GLU A 194 18.24 11.06 -1.18
C GLU A 194 17.27 12.25 -1.25
N SER A 195 16.01 12.01 -1.66
CA SER A 195 15.02 13.08 -1.70
C SER A 195 14.68 13.57 -0.28
N ALA A 196 14.57 12.65 0.68
CA ALA A 196 14.27 12.98 2.06
C ALA A 196 15.41 13.77 2.72
N TYR A 197 16.65 13.40 2.43
CA TYR A 197 17.83 14.13 2.89
C TYR A 197 17.86 15.56 2.35
N ALA A 198 17.72 15.73 1.03
CA ALA A 198 17.72 17.04 0.40
C ALA A 198 16.57 17.93 0.90
N ALA A 199 15.36 17.37 1.05
CA ALA A 199 14.22 18.09 1.60
C ALA A 199 14.46 18.50 3.07
N SER A 200 15.07 17.63 3.86
CA SER A 200 15.44 17.92 5.26
C SER A 200 16.47 19.05 5.34
N GLU A 201 17.51 19.03 4.50
CA GLU A 201 18.50 20.13 4.46
C GLU A 201 17.85 21.46 4.10
N ASN A 202 17.00 21.48 3.06
CA ASN A 202 16.30 22.69 2.65
C ASN A 202 15.33 23.21 3.70
N LEU A 203 14.63 22.30 4.41
CA LEU A 203 13.71 22.64 5.49
C LEU A 203 14.45 23.21 6.71
N LEU A 204 15.60 22.63 7.07
CA LEU A 204 16.32 22.98 8.30
C LEU A 204 17.31 24.14 8.12
N ALA A 205 17.87 24.35 6.93
CA ALA A 205 18.83 25.42 6.65
C ALA A 205 18.37 26.82 7.11
N PRO A 206 17.14 27.29 6.81
CA PRO A 206 16.67 28.60 7.27
C PRO A 206 16.34 28.65 8.77
N LEU A 207 16.32 27.50 9.44
CA LEU A 207 16.01 27.36 10.86
C LEU A 207 17.26 27.22 11.73
N GLN A 208 18.46 27.24 11.14
CA GLN A 208 19.73 27.21 11.84
C GLN A 208 20.16 28.61 12.32
N THR A 209 20.66 28.67 13.54
CA THR A 209 21.33 29.85 14.13
C THR A 209 22.79 29.92 13.70
N GLN A 210 23.46 31.03 14.01
CA GLN A 210 24.89 31.22 13.70
C GLN A 210 25.81 30.21 14.40
N ASP A 211 25.38 29.62 15.52
CA ASP A 211 26.13 28.59 16.25
C ASP A 211 25.77 27.15 15.83
N GLY A 212 24.90 27.00 14.81
CA GLY A 212 24.51 25.70 14.25
C GLY A 212 23.40 24.97 15.01
N THR A 213 22.80 25.61 16.03
CA THR A 213 21.60 25.08 16.69
C THR A 213 20.33 25.34 15.86
N LEU A 214 19.26 24.60 16.12
CA LEU A 214 17.97 24.78 15.44
C LEU A 214 17.06 25.69 16.25
N THR A 215 16.31 26.55 15.58
CA THR A 215 15.27 27.42 16.16
C THR A 215 13.93 26.71 16.38
N ILE A 216 13.95 25.37 16.36
CA ILE A 216 12.79 24.50 16.54
C ILE A 216 13.08 23.47 17.63
N ASP A 217 12.02 23.07 18.32
CA ASP A 217 12.02 22.17 19.46
C ASP A 217 11.57 20.75 19.08
N GLY A 218 10.98 20.56 17.88
CA GLY A 218 10.46 19.27 17.42
C GLY A 218 10.34 19.14 15.91
N ILE A 219 10.50 17.92 15.43
CA ILE A 219 10.30 17.53 14.02
C ILE A 219 9.36 16.32 14.02
N PHE A 220 8.31 16.39 13.21
CA PHE A 220 7.44 15.25 12.94
C PHE A 220 7.59 14.81 11.48
N CYS A 221 7.80 13.50 11.29
CA CYS A 221 7.79 12.85 9.99
C CYS A 221 6.71 11.76 10.04
N PRO A 222 5.63 11.86 9.25
CA PRO A 222 4.50 10.95 9.30
C PRO A 222 4.86 9.56 8.77
#